data_AF-A0A6C0F179-F1
#
_entry.id   AF-A0A6C0F179-F1
#
_cell.length_a   1.000
_cell.length_b   1.000
_cell.length_c   1.000
_cell.angle_alpha   90.00
_cell.angle_beta   90.00
_cell.angle_gamma   90.00
#
_symmetry.space_group_name_H-M   'P 1'
#
loop_
_entity.id
_entity.type
_entity.pdbx_description
1 polymer ?
#
loop_
_entity_poly.entity_id
_entity_poly.type
_entity_poly.pdbx_seq_one_letter_code
_entity_poly.pdbx_strand_id
1 'polypeptide(L)'
;MLVIIAATVLSILVMGIVHASSSVEKIKLHWNEYRCNPIYMPFAGSIRPDVDTAENFAYCTNAMAGHFFGYIIDGINQLFSTAAESLGALADPLVAFREMFTKLRMFMLSFASSTFSKAASSTSVFVHYLIKIRDVLKRFVGEGYIGAFLVNAIVDFIWSFVTLFISILKTFVFALLAISIILALFQPELLVVAIVLASMIAASGF
;
A
#
# COMPACT_ATOMS: atom_id res chain seq x y z
N MET A 1 0.71 -103.17 54.30
CA MET A 1 0.58 -102.56 52.95
C MET A 1 -0.57 -101.54 52.87
N LEU A 2 -1.81 -101.89 53.22
CA LEU A 2 -2.97 -100.98 53.13
C LEU A 2 -2.83 -99.68 53.94
N VAL A 3 -2.29 -99.74 55.16
CA VAL A 3 -2.11 -98.56 56.03
C VAL A 3 -1.10 -97.55 55.45
N ILE A 4 -0.04 -98.04 54.79
CA ILE A 4 0.98 -97.19 54.18
C ILE A 4 0.41 -96.50 52.94
N ILE A 5 -0.35 -97.23 52.11
CA ILE A 5 -1.03 -96.66 50.94
C ILE A 5 -2.03 -95.59 51.39
N ALA A 6 -2.85 -95.85 52.42
CA ALA A 6 -3.80 -94.88 52.96
C ALA A 6 -3.10 -93.61 53.51
N ALA A 7 -1.98 -93.76 54.22
CA ALA A 7 -1.21 -92.62 54.73
C ALA A 7 -0.59 -91.77 53.61
N THR A 8 -0.09 -92.40 52.54
CA THR A 8 0.45 -91.67 51.38
C THR A 8 -0.65 -90.92 50.63
N VAL A 9 -1.82 -91.54 50.40
CA VAL A 9 -2.97 -90.88 49.76
C VAL A 9 -3.47 -89.70 50.62
N LEU A 10 -3.55 -89.88 51.94
CA LEU A 10 -3.93 -88.80 52.86
C LEU A 10 -2.95 -87.63 52.80
N SER A 11 -1.65 -87.90 52.77
CA SER A 11 -0.63 -86.84 52.70
C SER A 11 -0.70 -86.03 51.39
N ILE A 12 -0.99 -86.69 50.27
CA ILE A 12 -1.18 -86.04 48.97
C ILE A 12 -2.46 -85.19 48.97
N LEU A 13 -3.54 -85.71 49.57
CA LEU A 13 -4.79 -84.95 49.71
C LEU A 13 -4.61 -83.70 50.58
N VAL A 14 -3.90 -83.80 51.70
CA VAL A 14 -3.63 -82.64 52.58
C VAL A 14 -2.75 -81.60 51.87
N MET A 15 -1.69 -82.01 51.17
CA MET A 15 -0.88 -81.09 50.37
C MET A 15 -1.70 -80.41 49.25
N GLY A 16 -2.58 -81.17 48.58
CA GLY A 16 -3.47 -80.63 47.55
C GLY A 16 -4.42 -79.55 48.10
N ILE A 17 -5.01 -79.78 49.27
CA ILE A 17 -5.94 -78.84 49.90
C ILE A 17 -5.21 -77.55 50.33
N VAL A 18 -4.01 -77.66 50.91
CA VAL A 18 -3.20 -76.49 51.33
C VAL A 18 -2.73 -75.67 50.13
N HIS A 19 -2.36 -76.33 49.03
CA HIS A 19 -1.96 -75.61 47.82
C HIS A 19 -3.16 -74.91 47.14
N ALA A 20 -4.31 -75.57 47.10
CA ALA A 20 -5.55 -75.00 46.58
C ALA A 20 -6.00 -73.78 47.41
N SER A 21 -5.98 -73.86 48.74
CA SER A 21 -6.35 -72.73 49.61
C SER A 21 -5.41 -71.53 49.43
N SER A 22 -4.10 -71.76 49.33
CA SER A 22 -3.12 -70.69 49.09
C SER A 22 -3.29 -70.00 47.73
N SER A 23 -3.75 -70.73 46.72
CA SER A 23 -3.99 -70.19 45.38
C SER A 23 -5.30 -69.39 45.34
N VAL A 24 -6.34 -69.87 46.01
CA VAL A 24 -7.62 -69.15 46.16
C VAL A 24 -7.42 -67.85 46.96
N GLU A 25 -6.58 -67.86 48.00
CA GLU A 25 -6.27 -66.66 48.78
C GLU A 25 -5.59 -65.57 47.94
N LYS A 26 -4.64 -65.95 47.07
CA LYS A 26 -4.02 -65.02 46.11
C LYS A 26 -5.02 -64.40 45.14
N ILE A 27 -5.95 -65.20 44.62
CA ILE A 27 -7.02 -64.75 43.71
C ILE A 27 -8.00 -63.82 44.45
N LYS A 28 -8.30 -64.12 45.71
CA LYS A 28 -9.18 -63.29 46.55
C LYS A 28 -8.58 -61.91 46.82
N LEU A 29 -7.26 -61.83 47.01
CA LEU A 29 -6.51 -60.58 47.19
C LEU A 29 -6.50 -59.70 45.92
N HIS A 30 -6.42 -60.32 44.72
CA HIS A 30 -6.35 -59.60 43.43
C HIS A 30 -7.63 -59.77 42.60
N TRP A 31 -8.78 -59.84 43.25
CA TRP A 31 -10.05 -60.22 42.61
C TRP A 31 -10.40 -59.37 41.38
N ASN A 32 -10.13 -58.06 41.41
CA ASN A 32 -10.46 -57.16 40.29
C ASN A 32 -9.74 -57.50 38.98
N GLU A 33 -8.56 -58.10 39.05
CA GLU A 33 -7.77 -58.49 37.89
C GLU A 33 -8.22 -59.87 37.34
N TYR A 34 -8.54 -60.80 38.23
CA TYR A 34 -8.86 -62.19 37.87
C TYR A 34 -10.37 -62.49 37.72
N ARG A 35 -11.26 -61.57 38.12
CA ARG A 35 -12.73 -61.77 38.10
C ARG A 35 -13.32 -62.05 36.72
N CYS A 36 -12.68 -61.57 35.66
CA CYS A 36 -13.11 -61.78 34.27
C CYS A 36 -12.32 -62.87 33.55
N ASN A 37 -11.47 -63.63 34.27
CA ASN A 37 -10.80 -64.80 33.69
C ASN A 37 -11.81 -65.98 33.61
N PRO A 38 -12.02 -66.57 32.42
CA PRO A 38 -13.03 -67.62 32.21
C PRO A 38 -12.82 -68.86 33.09
N ILE A 39 -11.60 -69.14 33.55
CA ILE A 39 -11.28 -70.32 34.37
C ILE A 39 -11.84 -70.18 35.79
N TYR A 40 -11.86 -68.97 36.36
CA TYR A 40 -12.25 -68.72 37.75
C TYR A 40 -13.65 -68.11 37.90
N MET A 41 -14.21 -67.60 36.80
CA MET A 41 -15.54 -67.00 36.73
C MET A 41 -16.69 -67.88 37.24
N PRO A 42 -16.82 -69.19 36.89
CA PRO A 42 -17.91 -70.02 37.39
C PRO A 42 -17.78 -70.33 38.90
N PHE A 43 -16.61 -70.08 39.49
CA PHE A 43 -16.34 -70.28 40.91
C PHE A 43 -16.33 -68.97 41.71
N ALA A 44 -16.79 -67.85 41.12
CA ALA A 44 -16.75 -66.54 41.75
C ALA A 44 -17.46 -66.50 43.12
N GLY A 45 -18.65 -67.10 43.23
CA GLY A 45 -19.40 -67.19 44.49
C GLY A 45 -18.74 -68.09 45.53
N SER A 46 -17.89 -69.03 45.12
CA SER A 46 -17.11 -69.87 46.04
C SER A 46 -15.81 -69.19 46.51
N ILE A 47 -15.23 -68.31 45.70
CA ILE A 47 -13.99 -67.56 46.02
C ILE A 47 -14.31 -66.32 46.88
N ARG A 48 -15.44 -65.66 46.59
CA ARG A 48 -15.95 -64.50 47.30
C ARG A 48 -17.46 -64.70 47.54
N PRO A 49 -17.89 -64.98 48.79
CA PRO A 49 -19.30 -65.19 49.10
C PRO A 49 -20.16 -63.92 48.92
N ASP A 50 -19.52 -62.75 48.78
CA ASP A 50 -20.17 -61.44 48.64
C ASP A 50 -20.58 -61.12 47.19
N VAL A 51 -20.21 -61.96 46.21
CA VAL A 51 -20.51 -61.73 44.78
C VAL A 51 -21.25 -62.91 44.18
N ASP A 52 -22.35 -62.61 43.48
CA ASP A 52 -23.04 -63.63 42.70
C ASP A 52 -22.28 -63.94 41.40
N THR A 53 -22.22 -65.24 41.07
CA THR A 53 -21.61 -65.74 39.84
C THR A 53 -22.29 -65.19 38.58
N ALA A 54 -23.62 -65.05 38.58
CA ALA A 54 -24.35 -64.57 37.41
C ALA A 54 -24.18 -63.05 37.24
N GLU A 55 -24.19 -62.29 38.34
CA GLU A 55 -23.91 -60.84 38.32
C GLU A 55 -22.49 -60.54 37.84
N ASN A 56 -21.49 -61.30 38.30
CA ASN A 56 -20.11 -61.12 37.86
C ASN A 56 -19.92 -61.49 36.38
N PHE A 57 -20.62 -62.54 35.89
CA PHE A 57 -20.64 -62.89 34.47
C PHE A 57 -21.22 -61.77 33.61
N ALA A 58 -22.37 -61.21 34.03
CA ALA A 58 -23.00 -60.10 33.33
C ALA A 58 -22.11 -58.85 33.32
N TYR A 59 -21.46 -58.53 34.45
CA TYR A 59 -20.52 -57.41 34.53
C TYR A 59 -19.34 -57.57 33.57
N CYS A 60 -18.68 -58.73 33.57
CA CYS A 60 -17.51 -58.97 32.71
C CYS A 60 -17.89 -59.00 31.22
N THR A 61 -19.05 -59.57 30.89
CA THR A 61 -19.55 -59.57 29.51
C THR A 61 -19.84 -58.16 29.02
N ASN A 62 -20.48 -57.32 29.85
CA ASN A 62 -20.74 -55.92 29.52
C ASN A 62 -19.46 -55.08 29.44
N ALA A 63 -18.48 -55.32 30.31
CA ALA A 63 -17.18 -54.64 30.27
C ALA A 63 -16.42 -54.99 28.98
N MET A 64 -16.38 -56.27 28.60
CA MET A 64 -15.77 -56.71 27.34
C MET A 64 -16.49 -56.15 26.12
N ALA A 65 -17.83 -56.09 26.14
CA ALA A 65 -18.60 -55.42 25.09
C ALA A 65 -18.25 -53.93 25.02
N GLY A 66 -18.09 -53.25 26.15
CA GLY A 66 -17.66 -51.85 26.21
C GLY A 66 -16.28 -51.62 25.59
N HIS A 67 -15.32 -52.52 25.82
CA HIS A 67 -14.01 -52.46 25.16
C HIS A 67 -14.10 -52.65 23.64
N PHE A 68 -14.96 -53.56 23.18
CA PHE A 68 -15.19 -53.79 21.75
C PHE A 68 -15.82 -52.57 21.08
N PHE A 69 -16.86 -52.00 21.67
CA PHE A 69 -17.48 -50.77 21.17
C PHE A 69 -16.52 -49.57 21.27
N GLY A 70 -15.66 -49.53 22.30
CA GLY A 70 -14.61 -48.54 22.42
C GLY A 70 -13.68 -48.53 21.22
N TYR A 71 -13.23 -49.70 20.76
CA TYR A 71 -12.40 -49.83 19.56
C TYR A 71 -13.12 -49.36 18.28
N ILE A 72 -14.41 -49.68 18.13
CA ILE A 72 -15.22 -49.21 16.99
C ILE A 72 -15.39 -47.69 17.01
N ILE A 73 -15.73 -47.13 18.18
CA ILE A 73 -15.91 -45.68 18.34
C ILE A 73 -14.59 -44.94 18.12
N ASP A 74 -13.46 -45.49 18.56
CA ASP A 74 -12.14 -44.91 18.31
C ASP A 74 -11.81 -44.89 16.82
N GLY A 75 -12.10 -45.98 16.10
CA GLY A 75 -11.99 -46.02 14.63
C GLY A 75 -12.88 -44.97 13.94
N ILE A 76 -14.10 -44.76 14.42
CA ILE A 76 -15.01 -43.72 13.91
C ILE A 76 -14.44 -42.32 14.20
N ASN A 77 -13.93 -42.08 15.40
CA ASN A 77 -13.31 -40.80 15.76
C ASN A 77 -12.08 -40.50 14.90
N GLN A 78 -11.28 -41.50 14.57
CA GLN A 78 -10.12 -41.33 13.69
C GLN A 78 -10.52 -41.00 12.25
N LEU A 79 -11.62 -41.58 11.75
CA LEU A 79 -12.20 -41.21 10.46
C LEU A 79 -12.69 -39.75 10.47
N PHE A 80 -13.37 -39.32 11.53
CA PHE A 80 -13.80 -37.93 11.68
C PHE A 80 -12.62 -36.96 11.81
N SER A 81 -11.55 -37.34 12.51
CA SER A 81 -10.33 -36.53 12.61
C SER A 81 -9.68 -36.35 11.23
N THR A 82 -9.58 -37.44 10.45
CA THR A 82 -9.00 -37.39 9.10
C THR A 82 -9.89 -36.57 8.14
N ALA A 83 -11.22 -36.69 8.28
CA ALA A 83 -12.16 -35.87 7.53
C ALA A 83 -12.03 -34.38 7.89
N ALA A 84 -11.89 -34.05 9.18
CA ALA A 84 -11.68 -32.67 9.63
C ALA A 84 -10.34 -32.10 9.14
N GLU A 85 -9.27 -32.89 9.18
CA GLU A 85 -7.95 -32.48 8.69
C GLU A 85 -7.94 -32.24 7.17
N SER A 86 -8.58 -33.12 6.39
CA SER A 86 -8.73 -32.92 4.94
C SER A 86 -9.58 -31.69 4.61
N LEU A 87 -10.64 -31.40 5.37
CA LEU A 87 -11.39 -30.15 5.24
C LEU A 87 -10.54 -28.91 5.60
N GLY A 88 -9.70 -29.00 6.63
CA GLY A 88 -8.75 -27.94 6.98
C GLY A 88 -7.73 -27.68 5.88
N ALA A 89 -7.17 -28.75 5.30
CA ALA A 89 -6.23 -28.66 4.18
C ALA A 89 -6.83 -28.05 2.91
N LEU A 90 -8.16 -28.07 2.74
CA LEU A 90 -8.85 -27.37 1.67
C LEU A 90 -9.06 -25.87 1.95
N ALA A 91 -9.06 -25.45 3.22
CA ALA A 91 -9.23 -24.04 3.59
C ALA A 91 -7.96 -23.21 3.33
N ASP A 92 -6.77 -23.80 3.54
CA ASP A 92 -5.48 -23.16 3.29
C ASP A 92 -5.29 -22.65 1.85
N PRO A 93 -5.55 -23.45 0.78
CA PRO A 93 -5.43 -22.96 -0.58
C PRO A 93 -6.42 -21.82 -0.89
N LEU A 94 -7.61 -21.81 -0.30
CA LEU A 94 -8.57 -20.70 -0.45
C LEU A 94 -8.01 -19.39 0.14
N VAL A 95 -7.31 -19.45 1.27
CA VAL A 95 -6.63 -18.29 1.85
C VAL A 95 -5.47 -17.84 0.96
N ALA A 96 -4.66 -18.77 0.45
CA ALA A 96 -3.57 -18.47 -0.46
C ALA A 96 -4.06 -17.81 -1.76
N PHE A 97 -5.18 -18.28 -2.33
CA PHE A 97 -5.82 -17.65 -3.48
C PHE A 97 -6.27 -16.21 -3.17
N ARG A 98 -6.91 -15.97 -2.02
CA ARG A 98 -7.30 -14.62 -1.59
C ARG A 98 -6.10 -13.70 -1.39
N GLU A 99 -5.01 -14.23 -0.86
CA GLU A 99 -3.76 -13.48 -0.69
C GLU A 99 -3.13 -13.13 -2.05
N MET A 100 -3.14 -14.05 -3.02
CA MET A 100 -2.70 -13.80 -4.39
C MET A 100 -3.51 -12.66 -5.04
N PHE A 101 -4.84 -12.68 -4.94
CA PHE A 101 -5.68 -11.59 -5.45
C PHE A 101 -5.40 -10.26 -4.76
N THR A 102 -5.14 -10.29 -3.45
CA THR A 102 -4.73 -9.09 -2.70
C THR A 102 -3.39 -8.55 -3.22
N LYS A 103 -2.39 -9.42 -3.42
CA LYS A 103 -1.08 -9.04 -3.98
C LYS A 103 -1.21 -8.47 -5.40
N LEU A 104 -2.01 -9.10 -6.26
CA LEU A 104 -2.28 -8.62 -7.62
C LEU A 104 -2.92 -7.22 -7.60
N ARG A 105 -3.92 -7.01 -6.74
CA ARG A 105 -4.57 -5.70 -6.58
C ARG A 105 -3.59 -4.64 -6.08
N MET A 106 -2.76 -4.96 -5.09
CA MET A 106 -1.75 -4.05 -4.56
C MET A 106 -0.68 -3.71 -5.61
N PHE A 107 -0.27 -4.69 -6.41
CA PHE A 107 0.62 -4.46 -7.55
C PHE A 107 -0.01 -3.50 -8.57
N MET A 108 -1.27 -3.71 -8.95
CA MET A 108 -1.99 -2.82 -9.87
C MET A 108 -2.12 -1.40 -9.32
N LEU A 109 -2.44 -1.24 -8.03
CA LEU A 109 -2.51 0.06 -7.36
C LEU A 109 -1.14 0.74 -7.31
N SER A 110 -0.09 0.01 -6.99
CA SER A 110 1.29 0.50 -6.97
C SER A 110 1.75 0.92 -8.37
N PHE A 111 1.46 0.11 -9.38
CA PHE A 111 1.76 0.41 -10.77
C PHE A 111 1.04 1.68 -11.26
N ALA A 112 -0.27 1.78 -10.98
CA ALA A 112 -1.05 2.97 -11.31
C ALA A 112 -0.49 4.21 -10.59
N SER A 113 -0.25 4.12 -9.27
CA SER A 113 0.31 5.20 -8.47
C SER A 113 1.68 5.68 -8.98
N SER A 114 2.60 4.75 -9.28
CA SER A 114 3.91 5.06 -9.86
C SER A 114 3.79 5.73 -11.23
N THR A 115 2.87 5.25 -12.08
CA THR A 115 2.65 5.84 -13.40
C THR A 115 2.09 7.26 -13.31
N PHE A 116 1.08 7.47 -12.47
CA PHE A 116 0.53 8.81 -12.21
C PHE A 116 1.57 9.74 -11.57
N SER A 117 2.41 9.24 -10.67
CA SER A 117 3.50 10.00 -10.06
C SER A 117 4.53 10.46 -11.10
N LYS A 118 4.95 9.56 -12.00
CA LYS A 118 5.85 9.91 -13.11
C LYS A 118 5.22 10.91 -14.08
N ALA A 119 3.93 10.73 -14.43
CA ALA A 119 3.20 11.66 -15.28
C ALA A 119 3.10 13.06 -14.64
N ALA A 120 2.75 13.13 -13.35
CA ALA A 120 2.69 14.39 -12.61
C ALA A 120 4.04 15.10 -12.51
N SER A 121 5.12 14.34 -12.26
CA SER A 121 6.49 14.87 -12.25
C SER A 121 6.91 15.38 -13.63
N SER A 122 6.57 14.66 -14.70
CA SER A 122 6.83 15.10 -16.07
C SER A 122 6.11 16.42 -16.39
N THR A 123 4.87 16.59 -15.95
CA THR A 123 4.11 17.84 -16.13
C THR A 123 4.79 19.03 -15.43
N SER A 124 5.42 18.81 -14.27
CA SER A 124 6.19 19.86 -13.57
C SER A 124 7.36 20.37 -14.43
N VAL A 125 8.07 19.47 -15.11
CA VAL A 125 9.16 19.84 -16.04
C VAL A 125 8.62 20.66 -17.22
N PHE A 126 7.49 20.27 -17.81
CA PHE A 126 6.84 21.07 -18.87
C PHE A 126 6.45 22.48 -18.40
N VAL A 127 5.86 22.60 -17.21
CA VAL A 127 5.50 23.90 -16.62
C VAL A 127 6.76 24.74 -16.38
N HIS A 128 7.87 24.15 -15.93
CA HIS A 128 9.14 24.86 -15.78
C HIS A 128 9.65 25.46 -17.10
N TYR A 129 9.59 24.69 -18.20
CA TYR A 129 9.95 25.21 -19.52
C TYR A 129 9.03 26.35 -19.98
N LEU A 130 7.72 26.23 -19.78
CA LEU A 130 6.76 27.30 -20.10
C LEU A 130 7.04 28.58 -19.31
N ILE A 131 7.39 28.46 -18.03
CA ILE A 131 7.78 29.61 -17.20
C ILE A 131 9.05 30.25 -17.76
N LYS A 132 10.05 29.46 -18.15
CA LYS A 132 11.29 29.99 -18.76
C LYS A 132 11.02 30.73 -20.06
N ILE A 133 10.19 30.18 -20.95
CA ILE A 133 9.82 30.84 -22.21
C ILE A 133 9.12 32.16 -21.92
N ARG A 134 8.18 32.18 -20.96
CA ARG A 134 7.50 33.40 -20.54
C ARG A 134 8.48 34.43 -19.96
N ASP A 135 9.49 34.01 -19.19
CA ASP A 135 10.52 34.91 -18.66
C ASP A 135 11.36 35.55 -19.79
N VAL A 136 11.78 34.74 -20.76
CA VAL A 136 12.51 35.22 -21.94
C VAL A 136 11.68 36.22 -22.74
N LEU A 137 10.40 35.92 -22.99
CA LEU A 137 9.50 36.86 -23.69
C LEU A 137 9.32 38.17 -22.93
N LYS A 138 9.21 38.14 -21.60
CA LYS A 138 9.12 39.35 -20.78
C LYS A 138 10.38 40.21 -20.89
N ARG A 139 11.56 39.59 -20.88
CA ARG A 139 12.83 40.32 -21.08
C ARG A 139 12.91 40.96 -22.46
N PHE A 140 12.51 40.22 -23.49
CA PHE A 140 12.47 40.73 -24.87
C PHE A 140 11.55 41.95 -25.03
N VAL A 141 10.34 41.90 -24.46
CA VAL A 141 9.41 43.04 -24.47
C VAL A 141 9.99 44.23 -23.69
N GLY A 142 10.66 43.98 -22.56
CA GLY A 142 11.32 45.02 -21.76
C GLY A 142 12.43 45.74 -22.53
N GLU A 143 13.33 44.99 -23.17
CA GLU A 143 14.41 45.55 -23.99
C GLU A 143 13.87 46.26 -25.24
N GLY A 144 12.82 45.72 -25.86
CA GLY A 144 12.15 46.35 -27.00
C GLY A 144 11.53 47.71 -26.65
N TYR A 145 10.94 47.84 -25.46
CA TYR A 145 10.40 49.12 -24.99
C TYR A 145 11.51 50.17 -24.80
N ILE A 146 12.65 49.77 -24.24
CA ILE A 146 13.81 50.67 -24.08
C ILE A 146 14.34 51.08 -25.46
N GLY A 147 14.45 50.14 -26.41
CA GLY A 147 14.87 50.43 -27.77
C GLY A 147 13.92 51.42 -28.48
N ALA A 148 12.61 51.22 -28.36
CA ALA A 148 11.62 52.14 -28.92
C ALA A 148 11.67 53.53 -28.29
N PHE A 149 11.89 53.61 -26.97
CA PHE A 149 12.06 54.88 -26.28
C PHE A 149 13.31 55.63 -26.76
N LEU A 150 14.44 54.93 -26.94
CA LEU A 150 15.67 55.53 -27.48
C LEU A 150 15.49 56.06 -28.90
N VAL A 151 14.76 55.36 -29.77
CA VAL A 151 14.48 55.84 -31.13
C VAL A 151 13.67 57.13 -31.09
N ASN A 152 12.63 57.22 -30.25
CA ASN A 152 11.86 58.45 -30.10
C ASN A 152 12.73 59.61 -29.60
N ALA A 153 13.59 59.35 -28.59
CA ALA A 153 14.53 60.36 -28.09
C ALA A 153 15.48 60.88 -29.18
N ILE A 154 15.94 60.01 -30.09
CA ILE A 154 16.77 60.41 -31.23
C ILE A 154 15.98 61.27 -32.21
N VAL A 155 14.73 60.90 -32.53
CA VAL A 155 13.87 61.67 -33.44
C VAL A 155 13.60 63.07 -32.88
N ASP A 156 13.27 63.17 -31.60
CA ASP A 156 13.01 64.45 -30.92
C ASP A 156 14.27 65.32 -30.87
N PHE A 157 15.44 64.72 -30.68
CA PHE A 157 16.72 65.43 -30.76
C PHE A 157 16.96 66.03 -32.15
N ILE A 158 16.70 65.27 -33.22
CA ILE A 158 16.86 65.76 -34.60
C ILE A 158 15.88 66.91 -34.88
N TRP A 159 14.62 66.78 -34.49
CA TRP A 159 13.63 67.86 -34.65
C TRP A 159 14.01 69.13 -33.88
N SER A 160 14.48 68.97 -32.64
CA SER A 160 14.96 70.08 -31.81
C SER A 160 16.17 70.78 -32.42
N PHE A 161 17.09 70.01 -33.02
CA PHE A 161 18.24 70.57 -33.71
C PHE A 161 17.81 71.34 -34.96
N VAL A 162 16.97 70.76 -35.83
CA VAL A 162 16.49 71.42 -37.06
C VAL A 162 15.73 72.72 -36.74
N THR A 163 14.85 72.69 -35.74
CA THR A 163 14.10 73.89 -35.32
C THR A 163 15.01 74.99 -34.78
N LEU A 164 16.12 74.64 -34.11
CA LEU A 164 17.13 75.61 -33.67
C LEU A 164 17.78 76.32 -34.86
N PHE A 165 18.20 75.61 -35.91
CA PHE A 165 18.80 76.24 -37.11
C PHE A 165 17.80 77.15 -37.85
N ILE A 166 16.56 76.68 -38.04
CA ILE A 166 15.51 77.47 -38.68
C ILE A 166 15.21 78.72 -37.84
N SER A 167 15.17 78.60 -36.51
CA SER A 167 14.93 79.73 -35.61
C SER A 167 16.04 80.78 -35.72
N ILE A 168 17.31 80.38 -35.74
CA ILE A 168 18.44 81.30 -35.94
C ILE A 168 18.33 82.04 -37.28
N LEU A 169 18.05 81.31 -38.37
CA LEU A 169 17.88 81.91 -39.70
C LEU A 169 16.72 82.90 -39.73
N LYS A 170 15.57 82.56 -39.12
CA LYS A 170 14.42 83.46 -39.02
C LYS A 170 14.79 84.74 -38.26
N THR A 171 15.44 84.64 -37.11
CA THR A 171 15.87 85.81 -36.33
C THR A 171 16.82 86.70 -37.11
N PHE A 172 17.78 86.11 -37.84
CA PHE A 172 18.71 86.87 -38.68
C PHE A 172 18.00 87.63 -39.82
N VAL A 173 17.08 86.96 -40.52
CA VAL A 173 16.28 87.58 -41.59
C VAL A 173 15.43 88.72 -41.07
N PHE A 174 14.72 88.52 -39.95
CA PHE A 174 13.90 89.58 -39.35
C PHE A 174 14.73 90.79 -38.92
N ALA A 175 15.94 90.57 -38.41
CA ALA A 175 16.87 91.65 -38.08
C ALA A 175 17.31 92.43 -39.34
N LEU A 176 17.67 91.74 -40.43
CA LEU A 176 18.00 92.39 -41.70
C LEU A 176 16.83 93.19 -42.28
N LEU A 177 15.62 92.62 -42.21
CA LEU A 177 14.41 93.28 -42.69
C LEU A 177 14.11 94.55 -41.89
N ALA A 178 14.24 94.51 -40.57
CA ALA A 178 14.06 95.68 -39.71
C ALA A 178 15.04 96.83 -40.08
N ILE A 179 16.31 96.51 -40.33
CA ILE A 179 17.32 97.48 -40.78
C ILE A 179 16.96 98.06 -42.15
N SER A 180 16.50 97.21 -43.09
CA SER A 180 16.10 97.66 -44.43
C SER A 180 14.91 98.62 -44.40
N ILE A 181 13.93 98.43 -43.52
CA ILE A 181 12.79 99.35 -43.37
C ILE A 181 13.25 100.70 -42.83
N ILE A 182 14.18 100.72 -41.86
CA ILE A 182 14.72 101.97 -41.31
C ILE A 182 15.48 102.77 -42.39
N LEU A 183 16.27 102.09 -43.24
CA LEU A 183 16.99 102.72 -44.35
C LEU A 183 16.07 103.18 -45.49
N ALA A 184 14.96 102.47 -45.74
CA ALA A 184 13.97 102.83 -46.76
C ALA A 184 13.25 104.17 -46.47
N LEU A 185 13.26 104.63 -45.22
CA LEU A 185 12.71 105.94 -44.85
C LEU A 185 13.56 107.12 -45.38
N PHE A 186 14.79 106.86 -45.81
CA PHE A 186 15.70 107.83 -46.44
C PHE A 186 15.81 107.71 -47.97
N GLN A 187 15.45 106.57 -48.59
CA GLN A 187 15.38 106.39 -50.06
C GLN A 187 14.28 105.39 -50.46
N PRO A 188 13.28 105.80 -51.29
CA PRO A 188 12.06 105.01 -51.55
C PRO A 188 12.24 103.77 -52.45
N GLU A 189 13.33 103.69 -53.22
CA GLU A 189 13.58 102.58 -54.17
C GLU A 189 13.90 101.25 -53.46
N LEU A 190 14.51 101.29 -52.25
CA LEU A 190 14.96 100.09 -51.54
C LEU A 190 13.82 99.32 -50.83
N LEU A 191 12.68 99.98 -50.59
CA LEU A 191 11.52 99.41 -49.90
C LEU A 191 10.88 98.26 -50.69
N VAL A 192 10.83 98.38 -52.01
CA VAL A 192 10.16 97.42 -52.90
C VAL A 192 10.88 96.06 -52.87
N VAL A 193 12.21 96.07 -52.85
CA VAL A 193 13.03 94.83 -52.82
C VAL A 193 12.86 94.09 -51.49
N ALA A 194 12.80 94.82 -50.37
CA ALA A 194 12.64 94.22 -49.04
C ALA A 194 11.28 93.53 -48.87
N ILE A 195 10.19 94.15 -49.37
CA ILE A 195 8.84 93.57 -49.31
C ILE A 195 8.76 92.30 -50.17
N VAL A 196 9.42 92.27 -51.32
CA VAL A 196 9.45 91.10 -52.21
C VAL A 196 10.22 89.93 -51.58
N LEU A 197 11.35 90.19 -50.91
CA LEU A 197 12.06 89.15 -50.18
C LEU A 197 11.25 88.63 -48.98
N ALA A 198 10.59 89.52 -48.24
CA ALA A 198 9.73 89.14 -47.12
C ALA A 198 8.54 88.26 -47.54
N SER A 199 7.90 88.60 -48.67
CA SER A 199 6.76 87.84 -49.19
C SER A 199 7.18 86.48 -49.76
N MET A 200 8.38 86.37 -50.35
CA MET A 200 8.93 85.08 -50.79
C MET A 200 9.21 84.14 -49.61
N ILE A 201 9.67 84.68 -48.47
CA ILE A 201 9.92 83.91 -47.26
C ILE A 201 8.57 83.48 -46.64
N ALA A 202 7.59 84.37 -46.54
CA ALA A 202 6.26 84.05 -46.05
C ALA A 202 5.49 83.06 -46.96
N ALA A 203 5.71 83.10 -48.28
CA ALA A 203 5.07 82.20 -49.24
C ALA A 203 5.67 80.79 -49.27
N SER A 204 6.88 80.59 -48.71
CA SER A 204 7.51 79.27 -48.63
C SER A 204 6.85 78.30 -47.64
N GLY A 205 5.82 78.76 -46.90
CA GLY A 205 4.99 77.89 -46.06
C GLY A 205 5.67 77.40 -44.77
N PHE A 206 6.75 78.06 -44.35
CA PHE A 206 7.51 77.76 -43.12
C PHE A 206 7.50 78.91 -42.12
#